data_AF-A0A831JYS6-F1
#
_entry.id   AF-A0A831JYS6-F1
#
_cell.length_a   1.000
_cell.length_b   1.000
_cell.length_c   1.000
_cell.angle_alpha   90.00
_cell.angle_beta   90.00
_cell.angle_gamma   90.00
#
_symmetry.space_group_name_H-M   'P 1'
#
loop_
_entity.id
_entity.type
_entity.pdbx_description
1 polymer ?
#
loop_
_entity_poly.entity_id
_entity_poly.type
_entity_poly.pdbx_seq_one_letter_code
_entity_poly.pdbx_strand_id
1 'polypeptide(L)'
;MDKKLAILKILSEKPDGVPQSTLAKTLRISKSYLSTLLRDLELQGLIYRVRIGNSYIVKVVRPMISTYHRVYQRKKLKLGIVWSSEYLFLASFAKLLKKRLSLDLEIIVYPSALKTTTALIRGEVDAILSPVITQLYAYALAKELIIVGGGASGGAAIYEIKDSKSETVASSELSTMDVCRAMAIHKNIIDTKDTRYFHEPDEALRIAKQKKARYMVVWHPITESLRRIADRELVKCGDF
;
A
#
# COMPACT_ATOMS: atom_id res chain seq x y z
N MET A 1 -1.56 -33.22 15.96
CA MET A 1 -2.08 -31.85 15.77
C MET A 1 -0.96 -30.97 15.24
N ASP A 2 -1.14 -30.30 14.11
CA ASP A 2 -0.13 -29.42 13.53
C ASP A 2 0.28 -28.33 14.54
N LYS A 3 1.59 -28.24 14.83
CA LYS A 3 2.15 -27.29 15.80
C LYS A 3 1.89 -25.84 15.39
N LYS A 4 1.77 -25.55 14.09
CA LYS A 4 1.41 -24.20 13.60
C LYS A 4 -0.03 -23.85 13.96
N LEU A 5 -0.96 -24.79 13.79
CA LEU A 5 -2.35 -24.63 14.18
C LEU A 5 -2.50 -24.41 15.69
N ALA A 6 -1.69 -25.12 16.49
CA ALA A 6 -1.64 -24.95 17.94
C ALA A 6 -1.16 -23.53 18.33
N ILE A 7 -0.13 -23.00 17.65
CA ILE A 7 0.35 -21.62 17.85
C ILE A 7 -0.78 -20.62 17.57
N LEU A 8 -1.43 -20.74 16.41
CA LEU A 8 -2.51 -19.83 16.01
C LEU A 8 -3.69 -19.87 16.99
N LYS A 9 -4.06 -21.06 17.49
CA LYS A 9 -5.10 -21.20 18.51
C LYS A 9 -4.74 -20.48 19.80
N ILE A 10 -3.53 -20.69 20.33
CA ILE A 10 -3.07 -20.02 21.55
C ILE A 10 -3.07 -18.49 21.38
N LEU A 11 -2.63 -17.99 20.22
CA LEU A 11 -2.60 -16.56 19.93
C LEU A 11 -3.99 -15.97 19.70
N SER A 12 -4.95 -16.77 19.21
CA SER A 12 -6.33 -16.34 19.00
C SER A 12 -7.05 -15.94 20.28
N GLU A 13 -6.74 -16.67 21.35
CA GLU A 13 -7.29 -16.46 22.69
C GLU A 13 -6.59 -15.29 23.42
N LYS A 14 -5.48 -14.75 22.86
CA LYS A 14 -4.65 -13.73 23.51
C LYS A 14 -4.36 -12.53 22.58
N PRO A 15 -5.30 -11.56 22.47
CA PRO A 15 -5.19 -10.37 21.61
C PRO A 15 -3.86 -9.63 21.72
N ASP A 16 -3.38 -9.46 22.94
CA ASP A 16 -2.19 -8.67 23.26
C ASP A 16 -0.88 -9.39 22.92
N GLY A 17 -0.97 -10.60 22.39
CA GLY A 17 0.15 -11.45 22.02
C GLY A 17 0.71 -12.25 23.19
N VAL A 18 1.63 -13.15 22.86
CA VAL A 18 2.24 -14.07 23.80
C VAL A 18 3.76 -14.02 23.66
N PRO A 19 4.51 -13.95 24.77
CA PRO A 19 5.96 -14.06 24.71
C PRO A 19 6.39 -15.37 24.03
N GLN A 20 7.38 -15.29 23.12
CA GLN A 20 7.91 -16.46 22.41
C GLN A 20 8.44 -17.54 23.38
N SER A 21 9.02 -17.12 24.50
CA SER A 21 9.45 -18.03 25.58
C SER A 21 8.29 -18.80 26.19
N THR A 22 7.14 -18.14 26.39
CA THR A 22 5.91 -18.76 26.90
C THR A 22 5.34 -19.74 25.88
N LEU A 23 5.29 -19.38 24.59
CA LEU A 23 4.86 -20.30 23.52
C LEU A 23 5.71 -21.58 23.47
N ALA A 24 7.03 -21.46 23.58
CA ALA A 24 7.93 -22.62 23.56
C ALA A 24 7.64 -23.57 24.74
N LYS A 25 7.40 -23.02 25.93
CA LYS A 25 7.05 -23.79 27.13
C LYS A 25 5.68 -24.47 26.97
N THR A 26 4.66 -23.73 26.55
CA THR A 26 3.29 -24.26 26.38
C THR A 26 3.24 -25.39 25.36
N LEU A 27 3.96 -25.27 24.24
CA LEU A 27 3.98 -26.26 23.17
C LEU A 27 4.97 -27.40 23.39
N ARG A 28 5.77 -27.32 24.46
CA ARG A 28 6.88 -28.25 24.80
C ARG A 28 7.82 -28.48 23.60
N ILE A 29 8.31 -27.40 23.00
CA ILE A 29 9.25 -27.44 21.88
C ILE A 29 10.47 -26.55 22.12
N SER A 30 11.57 -26.83 21.43
CA SER A 30 12.78 -26.01 21.52
C SER A 30 12.54 -24.60 20.96
N LYS A 31 13.27 -23.60 21.48
CA LYS A 31 13.20 -22.21 20.99
C LYS A 31 13.62 -22.09 19.52
N SER A 32 14.60 -22.88 19.08
CA SER A 32 15.05 -22.92 17.68
C SER A 32 13.94 -23.44 16.77
N TYR A 33 13.30 -24.55 17.12
CA TYR A 33 12.19 -25.11 16.34
C TYR A 33 10.99 -24.17 16.31
N LEU A 34 10.62 -23.58 17.45
CA LEU A 34 9.58 -22.55 17.50
C LEU A 34 9.95 -21.37 16.59
N SER A 35 11.20 -20.90 16.60
CA SER A 35 11.62 -19.79 15.74
C SER A 35 11.46 -20.11 14.25
N THR A 36 11.70 -21.34 13.83
CA THR A 36 11.45 -21.79 12.45
C THR A 36 9.95 -21.75 12.11
N LEU A 37 9.11 -22.26 13.01
CA LEU A 37 7.65 -22.23 12.84
C LEU A 37 7.11 -20.81 12.79
N LEU A 38 7.58 -19.93 13.68
CA LEU A 38 7.17 -18.53 13.71
C LEU A 38 7.63 -17.79 12.46
N ARG A 39 8.86 -18.03 11.99
CA ARG A 39 9.35 -17.42 10.74
C ARG A 39 8.47 -17.82 9.55
N ASP A 40 8.06 -19.08 9.47
CA ASP A 40 7.16 -19.52 8.41
C ASP A 40 5.76 -18.88 8.52
N LEU A 41 5.22 -18.79 9.74
CA LEU A 41 3.93 -18.11 9.99
C LEU A 41 4.00 -16.60 9.71
N GLU A 42 5.14 -15.94 9.97
CA GLU A 42 5.39 -14.54 9.60
C GLU A 42 5.49 -14.37 8.08
N LEU A 43 6.19 -15.27 7.38
CA LEU A 43 6.25 -15.27 5.92
C LEU A 43 4.86 -15.46 5.28
N GLN A 44 3.98 -16.18 5.97
CA GLN A 44 2.58 -16.35 5.58
C GLN A 44 1.69 -15.15 6.00
N GLY A 45 2.23 -14.16 6.71
CA GLY A 45 1.47 -13.00 7.19
C GLY A 45 0.46 -13.31 8.28
N LEU A 46 0.54 -14.48 8.94
CA LEU A 46 -0.44 -14.90 9.95
C LEU A 46 -0.16 -14.29 11.32
N ILE A 47 1.11 -13.97 11.58
CA ILE A 47 1.59 -13.41 12.84
C ILE A 47 2.62 -12.31 12.56
N TYR A 48 2.89 -11.50 13.57
CA TYR A 48 4.04 -10.60 13.60
C TYR A 48 4.69 -10.64 14.99
N ARG A 49 6.00 -10.35 15.05
CA ARG A 49 6.74 -10.25 16.30
C ARG A 49 7.07 -8.81 16.65
N VAL A 50 6.76 -8.42 17.88
CA VAL A 50 7.17 -7.13 18.46
C VAL A 50 8.28 -7.40 19.47
N ARG A 51 9.43 -6.73 19.30
CA ARG A 51 10.52 -6.81 20.27
C ARG A 51 10.22 -5.87 21.44
N ILE A 52 10.19 -6.42 22.65
CA ILE A 52 10.06 -5.67 23.90
C ILE A 52 11.25 -6.07 24.79
N GLY A 53 12.22 -5.16 24.90
CA GLY A 53 13.51 -5.43 25.54
C GLY A 53 14.27 -6.59 24.88
N ASN A 54 14.57 -7.63 25.67
CA ASN A 54 15.23 -8.86 25.21
C ASN A 54 14.25 -9.99 24.85
N SER A 55 12.96 -9.69 24.72
CA SER A 55 11.93 -10.68 24.42
C SER A 55 11.14 -10.31 23.16
N TYR A 56 10.59 -11.33 22.49
CA TYR A 56 9.65 -11.14 21.40
C TYR A 56 8.25 -11.51 21.88
N ILE A 57 7.30 -10.58 21.69
CA ILE A 57 5.87 -10.84 21.80
C ILE A 57 5.37 -11.22 20.42
N VAL A 58 4.78 -12.41 20.30
CA VAL A 58 4.16 -12.89 19.08
C VAL A 58 2.69 -12.48 19.09
N LYS A 59 2.23 -11.79 18.06
CA LYS A 59 0.85 -11.34 17.90
C LYS A 59 0.27 -11.93 16.62
N VAL A 60 -1.03 -12.24 16.65
CA VAL A 60 -1.77 -12.56 15.42
C VAL A 60 -2.08 -11.28 14.65
N VAL A 61 -2.04 -11.37 13.32
CA VAL A 61 -2.65 -10.35 12.47
C VAL A 61 -4.17 -10.52 12.60
N ARG A 62 -4.83 -9.69 13.42
CA ARG A 62 -6.31 -9.67 13.50
C ARG A 62 -6.80 -9.06 12.18
N PRO A 63 -7.46 -9.84 11.31
CA PRO A 63 -8.65 -10.64 11.65
C PRO A 63 -8.56 -12.12 11.24
N MET A 64 -7.39 -12.77 11.35
CA MET A 64 -7.12 -13.97 10.55
C MET A 64 -7.47 -15.34 11.14
N ILE A 65 -8.11 -15.49 12.30
CA ILE A 65 -8.50 -16.84 12.80
C ILE A 65 -9.74 -17.37 12.08
N SER A 66 -10.74 -16.52 11.85
CA SER A 66 -11.82 -16.85 10.91
C SER A 66 -11.27 -16.93 9.48
N THR A 67 -10.27 -16.11 9.15
CA THR A 67 -9.65 -16.08 7.83
C THR A 67 -8.65 -17.21 7.58
N TYR A 68 -8.13 -17.94 8.57
CA TYR A 68 -7.33 -19.14 8.32
C TYR A 68 -8.23 -20.23 7.72
N HIS A 69 -9.44 -20.38 8.28
CA HIS A 69 -10.51 -21.17 7.65
C HIS A 69 -11.00 -20.53 6.34
N ARG A 70 -11.17 -19.19 6.28
CA ARG A 70 -11.69 -18.49 5.09
C ARG A 70 -10.71 -18.39 3.93
N VAL A 71 -9.39 -18.35 4.14
CA VAL A 71 -8.32 -18.31 3.11
C VAL A 71 -8.06 -19.73 2.61
N TYR A 72 -8.15 -20.75 3.46
CA TYR A 72 -8.16 -22.13 2.96
C TYR A 72 -9.44 -22.48 2.20
N GLN A 73 -10.57 -21.82 2.50
CA GLN A 73 -11.80 -21.96 1.70
C GLN A 73 -11.85 -21.02 0.48
N ARG A 74 -11.27 -19.82 0.56
CA ARG A 74 -11.15 -18.87 -0.55
C ARG A 74 -9.84 -19.14 -1.26
N LYS A 75 -9.92 -19.87 -2.37
CA LYS A 75 -8.82 -20.01 -3.34
C LYS A 75 -8.45 -18.68 -4.04
N LYS A 76 -8.84 -17.51 -3.52
CA LYS A 76 -8.64 -16.19 -4.12
C LYS A 76 -8.18 -15.16 -3.09
N LEU A 77 -7.11 -14.45 -3.41
CA LEU A 77 -6.63 -13.25 -2.72
C LEU A 77 -7.05 -12.01 -3.54
N LYS A 78 -7.79 -11.08 -2.93
CA LYS A 78 -8.18 -9.82 -3.57
C LYS A 78 -7.16 -8.72 -3.27
N LEU A 79 -6.51 -8.23 -4.32
CA LEU A 79 -5.52 -7.16 -4.25
C LEU A 79 -6.07 -5.87 -4.89
N GLY A 80 -6.28 -4.84 -4.09
CA GLY A 80 -6.61 -3.50 -4.57
C GLY A 80 -5.37 -2.76 -5.04
N ILE A 81 -5.38 -2.17 -6.23
CA ILE A 81 -4.29 -1.31 -6.72
C ILE A 81 -4.83 0.06 -7.14
N VAL A 82 -4.00 1.09 -7.02
CA VAL A 82 -4.28 2.38 -7.66
C VAL A 82 -4.10 2.22 -9.17
N TRP A 83 -4.87 2.94 -9.98
CA TRP A 83 -4.70 2.94 -11.42
C TRP A 83 -3.33 3.49 -11.81
N SER A 84 -2.43 2.64 -12.30
CA SER A 84 -1.11 2.97 -12.82
C SER A 84 -0.56 1.77 -13.62
N SER A 85 0.51 1.96 -14.39
CA SER A 85 1.18 0.88 -15.11
C SER A 85 2.43 0.33 -14.41
N GLU A 86 2.74 0.78 -13.19
CA GLU A 86 3.97 0.39 -12.48
C GLU A 86 3.96 -1.06 -11.97
N TYR A 87 2.84 -1.76 -12.15
CA TYR A 87 2.57 -3.06 -11.54
C TYR A 87 2.93 -4.26 -12.42
N LEU A 88 3.94 -4.15 -13.29
CA LEU A 88 4.36 -5.22 -14.20
C LEU A 88 4.75 -6.52 -13.46
N PHE A 89 5.17 -6.40 -12.20
CA PHE A 89 5.52 -7.55 -11.34
C PHE A 89 4.31 -8.39 -10.90
N LEU A 90 3.07 -7.90 -11.01
CA LEU A 90 1.89 -8.60 -10.50
C LEU A 90 1.63 -9.93 -11.20
N ALA A 91 1.98 -10.06 -12.48
CA ALA A 91 1.87 -11.33 -13.20
C ALA A 91 2.79 -12.41 -12.59
N SER A 92 4.02 -12.03 -12.26
CA SER A 92 4.98 -12.91 -11.58
C SER A 92 4.53 -13.23 -10.16
N PHE A 93 3.99 -12.24 -9.44
CA PHE A 93 3.43 -12.43 -8.10
C PHE A 93 2.26 -13.42 -8.10
N ALA A 94 1.32 -13.29 -9.05
CA ALA A 94 0.19 -14.22 -9.21
C ALA A 94 0.65 -15.66 -9.44
N LYS A 95 1.67 -15.88 -10.29
CA LYS A 95 2.26 -17.22 -10.52
C LYS A 95 2.88 -17.78 -9.25
N LEU A 96 3.56 -16.95 -8.47
CA LEU A 96 4.20 -17.37 -7.21
C LEU A 96 3.15 -17.75 -6.15
N LEU A 97 2.09 -16.95 -6.00
CA LEU A 97 0.96 -17.25 -5.11
C LEU A 97 0.31 -18.58 -5.47
N LYS A 98 0.03 -18.81 -6.76
CA LYS A 98 -0.58 -20.06 -7.22
C LYS A 98 0.32 -21.26 -6.93
N LYS A 99 1.61 -21.15 -7.24
CA LYS A 99 2.59 -22.24 -7.06
C LYS A 99 2.84 -22.59 -5.60
N ARG A 100 2.97 -21.58 -4.72
CA ARG A 100 3.40 -21.79 -3.33
C ARG A 100 2.25 -21.98 -2.36
N LEU A 101 1.12 -21.32 -2.61
CA LEU A 101 0.00 -21.26 -1.67
C LEU A 101 -1.32 -21.77 -2.27
N SER A 102 -1.33 -22.18 -3.55
CA SER A 102 -2.55 -22.59 -4.26
C SER A 102 -3.65 -21.52 -4.27
N LEU A 103 -3.26 -20.24 -4.18
CA LEU A 103 -4.15 -19.08 -4.24
C LEU A 103 -4.14 -18.45 -5.64
N ASP A 104 -5.31 -18.12 -6.15
CA ASP A 104 -5.49 -17.23 -7.31
C ASP A 104 -5.46 -15.76 -6.86
N LEU A 105 -4.95 -14.88 -7.71
CA LEU A 105 -4.91 -13.44 -7.46
C LEU A 105 -6.03 -12.75 -8.25
N GLU A 106 -6.90 -12.02 -7.56
CA GLU A 106 -7.91 -11.14 -8.14
C GLU A 106 -7.45 -9.69 -7.96
N ILE A 107 -7.18 -8.98 -9.06
CA ILE A 107 -6.74 -7.58 -9.03
C ILE A 107 -7.94 -6.68 -9.24
N ILE A 108 -8.14 -5.74 -8.32
CA ILE A 108 -9.19 -4.71 -8.39
C ILE A 108 -8.52 -3.35 -8.50
N VAL A 109 -8.84 -2.62 -9.57
CA VAL A 109 -8.21 -1.32 -9.87
C VAL A 109 -9.12 -0.20 -9.38
N TYR A 110 -8.55 0.73 -8.63
CA TYR A 110 -9.22 1.91 -8.11
C TYR A 110 -8.57 3.18 -8.67
N PRO A 111 -9.33 4.25 -8.89
CA PRO A 111 -8.81 5.44 -9.56
C PRO A 111 -7.95 6.34 -8.65
N SER A 112 -8.05 6.18 -7.32
CA SER A 112 -7.30 7.01 -6.36
C SER A 112 -6.81 6.22 -5.16
N ALA A 113 -5.73 6.71 -4.57
CA ALA A 113 -5.13 6.19 -3.35
C ALA A 113 -6.11 6.07 -2.18
N LEU A 114 -6.99 7.07 -2.02
CA LEU A 114 -8.00 7.10 -0.98
C LEU A 114 -9.04 6.00 -1.18
N LYS A 115 -9.55 5.80 -2.40
CA LYS A 115 -10.50 4.73 -2.70
C LYS A 115 -9.86 3.36 -2.48
N THR A 116 -8.63 3.15 -2.95
CA THR A 116 -7.89 1.90 -2.73
C THR A 116 -7.73 1.60 -1.23
N THR A 117 -7.29 2.59 -0.45
CA THR A 117 -7.03 2.39 0.98
C THR A 117 -8.32 2.19 1.77
N THR A 118 -9.39 2.90 1.41
CA THR A 118 -10.71 2.73 2.04
C THR A 118 -11.29 1.34 1.76
N ALA A 119 -11.08 0.78 0.57
CA ALA A 119 -11.53 -0.57 0.24
C ALA A 119 -10.93 -1.64 1.18
N LEU A 120 -9.67 -1.46 1.61
CA LEU A 120 -9.05 -2.34 2.60
C LEU A 120 -9.72 -2.21 3.98
N ILE A 121 -9.96 -0.98 4.43
CA ILE A 121 -10.62 -0.71 5.72
C ILE A 121 -12.03 -1.32 5.74
N ARG A 122 -12.75 -1.25 4.62
CA ARG A 122 -14.10 -1.83 4.48
C ARG A 122 -14.10 -3.36 4.29
N GLY A 123 -12.94 -3.99 4.16
CA GLY A 123 -12.83 -5.43 3.91
C GLY A 123 -13.31 -5.87 2.51
N GLU A 124 -13.32 -4.94 1.54
CA GLU A 124 -13.67 -5.23 0.14
C GLU A 124 -12.53 -5.99 -0.57
N VAL A 125 -11.29 -5.74 -0.14
CA VAL A 125 -10.06 -6.38 -0.60
C VAL A 125 -9.25 -6.91 0.59
N ASP A 126 -8.39 -7.89 0.35
CA ASP A 126 -7.57 -8.53 1.40
C ASP A 126 -6.22 -7.81 1.59
N ALA A 127 -5.72 -7.15 0.54
CA ALA A 127 -4.48 -6.37 0.54
C ALA A 127 -4.56 -5.22 -0.47
N ILE A 128 -3.68 -4.23 -0.34
CA ILE A 128 -3.58 -3.12 -1.29
C ILE A 128 -2.15 -2.75 -1.66
N LEU A 129 -2.00 -2.13 -2.82
CA LEU A 129 -0.84 -1.32 -3.20
C LEU A 129 -1.30 0.14 -3.39
N SER A 130 -1.10 0.96 -2.36
CA SER A 130 -1.38 2.40 -2.39
C SER A 130 -0.19 3.22 -1.86
N PRO A 131 -0.13 4.54 -2.11
CA PRO A 131 0.89 5.42 -1.54
C PRO A 131 1.00 5.30 -0.01
N VAL A 132 2.24 5.22 0.50
CA VAL A 132 2.52 5.08 1.93
C VAL A 132 1.88 6.20 2.75
N ILE A 133 1.88 7.44 2.25
CA ILE A 133 1.28 8.57 2.95
C ILE A 133 -0.21 8.33 3.24
N THR A 134 -0.97 7.80 2.28
CA THR A 134 -2.38 7.45 2.48
C THR A 134 -2.55 6.36 3.53
N GLN A 135 -1.67 5.35 3.50
CA GLN A 135 -1.69 4.25 4.49
C GLN A 135 -1.38 4.75 5.90
N LEU A 136 -0.47 5.72 6.06
CA LEU A 136 -0.16 6.32 7.36
C LEU A 136 -1.35 7.08 7.95
N TYR A 137 -2.03 7.90 7.14
CA TYR A 137 -3.27 8.57 7.57
C TYR A 137 -4.36 7.58 7.95
N ALA A 138 -4.57 6.56 7.12
CA ALA A 138 -5.54 5.52 7.38
C ALA A 138 -5.20 4.73 8.65
N TYR A 139 -3.92 4.45 8.91
CA TYR A 139 -3.46 3.78 10.13
C TYR A 139 -3.74 4.62 11.38
N ALA A 140 -3.51 5.93 11.32
CA ALA A 140 -3.82 6.83 12.43
C ALA A 140 -5.31 6.80 12.82
N LEU A 141 -6.20 6.63 11.83
CA LEU A 141 -7.65 6.58 12.03
C LEU A 141 -8.17 5.20 12.45
N ALA A 142 -7.79 4.15 11.73
CA ALA A 142 -8.35 2.81 11.90
C ALA A 142 -7.56 1.93 12.88
N LYS A 143 -6.24 2.17 13.06
CA LYS A 143 -5.31 1.35 13.88
C LYS A 143 -5.27 -0.15 13.56
N GLU A 144 -5.81 -0.55 12.41
CA GLU A 144 -5.95 -1.97 11.98
C GLU A 144 -5.13 -2.31 10.73
N LEU A 145 -4.35 -1.35 10.22
CA LEU A 145 -3.55 -1.52 9.00
C LEU A 145 -2.13 -1.95 9.34
N ILE A 146 -1.59 -2.88 8.56
CA ILE A 146 -0.20 -3.32 8.67
C ILE A 146 0.49 -3.09 7.33
N ILE A 147 1.55 -2.29 7.33
CA ILE A 147 2.40 -2.08 6.17
C ILE A 147 3.45 -3.19 6.14
N VAL A 148 3.33 -4.10 5.18
CA VAL A 148 4.20 -5.29 5.07
C VAL A 148 5.37 -5.13 4.11
N GLY A 149 5.37 -4.06 3.29
CA GLY A 149 6.45 -3.77 2.35
C GLY A 149 6.04 -2.74 1.28
N GLY A 150 7.01 -2.37 0.44
CA GLY A 150 6.80 -1.56 -0.77
C GLY A 150 6.56 -2.42 -2.01
N GLY A 151 5.81 -1.90 -2.98
CA GLY A 151 5.50 -2.63 -4.22
C GLY A 151 5.91 -1.93 -5.50
N ALA A 152 5.65 -0.63 -5.62
CA ALA A 152 5.97 0.17 -6.80
C ALA A 152 6.54 1.53 -6.38
N SER A 153 7.42 2.08 -7.20
CA SER A 153 8.03 3.38 -7.00
C SER A 153 8.45 4.00 -8.34
N GLY A 154 8.41 5.33 -8.42
CA GLY A 154 8.85 6.07 -9.60
C GLY A 154 7.69 6.62 -10.40
N GLY A 155 7.91 6.82 -11.70
CA GLY A 155 6.88 7.15 -12.69
C GLY A 155 6.14 8.47 -12.49
N ALA A 156 6.56 9.32 -11.56
CA ALA A 156 5.87 10.55 -11.20
C ALA A 156 6.72 11.80 -11.43
N ALA A 157 6.08 12.87 -11.91
CA ALA A 157 6.77 14.12 -12.24
C ALA A 157 5.82 15.33 -12.16
N ILE A 158 6.44 16.51 -12.12
CA ILE A 158 5.79 17.81 -12.20
C ILE A 158 5.98 18.37 -13.61
N TYR A 159 4.90 18.79 -14.23
CA TYR A 159 4.88 19.45 -15.53
C TYR A 159 4.39 20.90 -15.41
N GLU A 160 4.92 21.78 -16.24
CA GLU A 160 4.43 23.16 -16.40
C GLU A 160 3.69 23.32 -17.74
N ILE A 161 2.55 24.01 -17.67
CA ILE A 161 1.74 24.46 -18.81
C ILE A 161 1.73 25.99 -18.73
N LYS A 162 2.59 26.66 -19.50
CA LYS A 162 2.82 28.11 -19.45
C LYS A 162 1.59 28.91 -19.86
N ASP A 163 0.86 28.46 -20.87
CA ASP A 163 -0.37 29.10 -21.36
C ASP A 163 -1.61 28.77 -20.49
N SER A 164 -1.41 28.50 -19.21
CA SER A 164 -2.49 28.18 -18.29
C SER A 164 -3.41 29.39 -18.07
N LYS A 165 -4.71 29.11 -17.90
CA LYS A 165 -5.71 30.12 -17.50
C LYS A 165 -5.74 30.36 -15.99
N SER A 166 -4.89 29.66 -15.23
CA SER A 166 -4.89 29.65 -13.77
C SER A 166 -3.49 29.39 -13.21
N GLU A 167 -3.11 30.11 -12.16
CA GLU A 167 -1.84 29.92 -11.45
C GLU A 167 -1.85 28.74 -10.47
N THR A 168 -2.88 27.87 -10.50
CA THR A 168 -3.00 26.73 -9.58
C THR A 168 -2.08 25.57 -9.94
N VAL A 169 -1.73 24.75 -8.95
CA VAL A 169 -1.21 23.39 -9.17
C VAL A 169 -2.32 22.35 -9.04
N ALA A 170 -2.34 21.37 -9.94
CA ALA A 170 -3.22 20.21 -9.83
C ALA A 170 -2.44 18.99 -9.32
N SER A 171 -3.02 18.26 -8.36
CA SER A 171 -2.41 17.07 -7.75
C SER A 171 -3.48 16.08 -7.28
N SER A 172 -3.11 14.83 -7.04
CA SER A 172 -4.01 13.86 -6.39
C SER A 172 -3.86 13.94 -4.86
N GLU A 173 -4.99 14.06 -4.17
CA GLU A 173 -5.05 14.26 -2.72
C GLU A 173 -4.48 13.09 -1.91
N LEU A 174 -3.81 13.41 -0.79
CA LEU A 174 -3.27 12.44 0.17
C LEU A 174 -2.46 11.33 -0.50
N SER A 175 -1.70 11.67 -1.53
CA SER A 175 -0.91 10.76 -2.35
C SER A 175 0.56 11.17 -2.39
N THR A 176 1.41 10.36 -3.04
CA THR A 176 2.79 10.75 -3.35
C THR A 176 2.85 12.05 -4.16
N MET A 177 1.84 12.35 -4.99
CA MET A 177 1.78 13.59 -5.77
C MET A 177 1.57 14.80 -4.86
N ASP A 178 0.81 14.65 -3.79
CA ASP A 178 0.57 15.75 -2.85
C ASP A 178 1.83 16.07 -2.04
N VAL A 179 2.59 15.05 -1.65
CA VAL A 179 3.92 15.22 -1.03
C VAL A 179 4.88 15.89 -2.02
N CYS A 180 4.95 15.40 -3.25
CA CYS A 180 5.81 15.96 -4.31
C CYS A 180 5.47 17.43 -4.59
N ARG A 181 4.18 17.78 -4.66
CA ARG A 181 3.68 19.16 -4.75
C ARG A 181 4.21 20.00 -3.58
N ALA A 182 4.00 19.55 -2.34
CA ALA A 182 4.40 20.28 -1.15
C ALA A 182 5.93 20.52 -1.12
N MET A 183 6.71 19.51 -1.51
CA MET A 183 8.17 19.64 -1.61
C MET A 183 8.60 20.62 -2.71
N ALA A 184 7.92 20.63 -3.86
CA ALA A 184 8.21 21.56 -4.95
C ALA A 184 7.94 23.02 -4.57
N ILE A 185 6.83 23.28 -3.86
CA ILE A 185 6.53 24.61 -3.32
C ILE A 185 7.60 25.02 -2.30
N HIS A 186 7.91 24.13 -1.34
CA HIS A 186 8.90 24.40 -0.30
C HIS A 186 10.30 24.68 -0.87
N LYS A 187 10.70 23.99 -1.95
CA LYS A 187 11.99 24.20 -2.64
C LYS A 187 11.95 25.33 -3.68
N ASN A 188 10.87 26.11 -3.77
CA ASN A 188 10.68 27.18 -4.76
C ASN A 188 10.83 26.71 -6.23
N ILE A 189 10.50 25.45 -6.52
CA ILE A 189 10.49 24.91 -7.89
C ILE A 189 9.22 25.35 -8.63
N ILE A 190 8.11 25.42 -7.90
CA ILE A 190 6.83 25.96 -8.37
C ILE A 190 6.37 27.06 -7.41
N ASP A 191 5.76 28.11 -7.96
CA ASP A 191 5.19 29.21 -7.18
C ASP A 191 3.68 29.24 -7.39
N THR A 192 2.94 28.85 -6.35
CA THR A 192 1.48 28.82 -6.37
C THR A 192 0.93 28.72 -4.95
N LYS A 193 -0.19 29.39 -4.71
CA LYS A 193 -0.91 29.37 -3.42
C LYS A 193 -2.08 28.39 -3.41
N ASP A 194 -2.59 28.03 -4.59
CA ASP A 194 -3.82 27.30 -4.74
C ASP A 194 -3.58 25.90 -5.31
N THR A 195 -4.19 24.91 -4.68
CA THR A 195 -4.12 23.51 -5.13
C THR A 195 -5.50 23.03 -5.55
N ARG A 196 -5.58 22.50 -6.77
CA ARG A 196 -6.76 21.84 -7.30
C ARG A 196 -6.57 20.33 -7.21
N TYR A 197 -7.29 19.68 -6.30
CA TYR A 197 -7.25 18.23 -6.23
C TYR A 197 -8.10 17.57 -7.32
N PHE A 198 -7.61 16.45 -7.84
CA PHE A 198 -8.36 15.55 -8.71
C PHE A 198 -8.35 14.14 -8.14
N HIS A 199 -9.41 13.37 -8.43
CA HIS A 199 -9.58 12.02 -7.88
C HIS A 199 -9.63 10.92 -8.94
N GLU A 200 -9.77 11.30 -10.21
CA GLU A 200 -9.86 10.38 -11.33
C GLU A 200 -8.77 10.70 -12.37
N PRO A 201 -8.14 9.70 -13.01
CA PRO A 201 -7.14 9.95 -14.06
C PRO A 201 -7.66 10.82 -15.22
N ASP A 202 -8.91 10.60 -15.64
CA ASP A 202 -9.55 11.37 -16.72
C ASP A 202 -9.78 12.83 -16.33
N GLU A 203 -9.97 13.10 -15.03
CA GLU A 203 -10.06 14.47 -14.53
C GLU A 203 -8.70 15.18 -14.66
N ALA A 204 -7.59 14.52 -14.31
CA ALA A 204 -6.25 15.08 -14.48
C ALA A 204 -5.97 15.44 -15.95
N LEU A 205 -6.30 14.53 -16.87
CA LEU A 205 -6.14 14.76 -18.31
C LEU A 205 -7.01 15.92 -18.82
N ARG A 206 -8.25 16.02 -18.32
CA ARG A 206 -9.17 17.12 -18.68
C ARG A 206 -8.68 18.46 -18.16
N ILE A 207 -8.14 18.53 -16.94
CA ILE A 207 -7.53 19.74 -16.38
C ILE A 207 -6.37 20.19 -17.26
N ALA A 208 -5.47 19.27 -17.64
CA ALA A 208 -4.33 19.56 -18.50
C ALA A 208 -4.77 20.04 -19.90
N LYS A 209 -5.65 19.30 -20.58
CA LYS A 209 -6.15 19.65 -21.92
C LYS A 209 -6.87 21.00 -21.96
N GLN A 210 -7.61 21.33 -20.90
CA GLN A 210 -8.32 22.61 -20.79
C GLN A 210 -7.44 23.75 -20.25
N LYS A 211 -6.15 23.49 -20.01
CA LYS A 211 -5.17 24.42 -19.43
C LYS A 211 -5.71 25.10 -18.16
N LYS A 212 -6.35 24.31 -17.28
CA LYS A 212 -7.01 24.77 -16.04
C LYS A 212 -6.09 24.80 -14.82
N ALA A 213 -4.83 24.40 -14.99
CA ALA A 213 -3.80 24.48 -13.96
C ALA A 213 -2.45 24.73 -14.65
N ARG A 214 -1.61 25.57 -14.03
CA ARG A 214 -0.27 25.88 -14.52
C ARG A 214 0.69 24.73 -14.27
N TYR A 215 0.55 24.08 -13.12
CA TYR A 215 1.39 22.94 -12.75
C TYR A 215 0.55 21.68 -12.61
N MET A 216 1.07 20.56 -13.10
CA MET A 216 0.43 19.25 -13.00
C MET A 216 1.39 18.28 -12.32
N VAL A 217 1.01 17.74 -11.17
CA VAL A 217 1.76 16.68 -10.48
C VAL A 217 1.07 15.36 -10.69
N VAL A 218 1.68 14.48 -11.49
CA VAL A 218 1.02 13.29 -12.04
C VAL A 218 1.96 12.10 -12.10
N TRP A 219 1.39 10.90 -12.25
CA TRP A 219 2.11 9.63 -12.35
C TRP A 219 1.82 8.93 -13.68
N HIS A 220 2.63 7.93 -14.01
CA HIS A 220 2.49 7.15 -15.23
C HIS A 220 1.20 6.29 -15.18
N PRO A 221 0.38 6.25 -16.25
CA PRO A 221 0.66 6.70 -17.63
C PRO A 221 0.21 8.12 -17.98
N ILE A 222 -0.29 8.90 -17.03
CA ILE A 222 -0.73 10.27 -17.30
C ILE A 222 0.45 11.14 -17.76
N THR A 223 1.64 10.90 -17.20
CA THR A 223 2.91 11.54 -17.62
C THR A 223 3.14 11.46 -19.14
N GLU A 224 2.91 10.32 -19.78
CA GLU A 224 3.06 10.15 -21.23
C GLU A 224 2.07 11.00 -22.04
N SER A 225 0.87 11.19 -21.51
CA SER A 225 -0.12 12.08 -22.12
C SER A 225 0.28 13.55 -21.95
N LEU A 226 0.84 13.92 -20.79
CA LEU A 226 1.26 15.29 -20.51
C LEU A 226 2.49 15.72 -21.30
N ARG A 227 3.42 14.82 -21.62
CA ARG A 227 4.60 15.16 -22.45
C ARG A 227 4.26 15.80 -23.80
N ARG A 228 3.05 15.58 -24.32
CA ARG A 228 2.57 16.17 -25.58
C ARG A 228 1.86 17.51 -25.41
N ILE A 229 1.49 17.87 -24.17
CA ILE A 229 0.64 19.02 -23.86
C ILE A 229 1.42 20.07 -23.07
N ALA A 230 2.26 19.63 -22.14
CA ALA A 230 3.06 20.46 -21.28
C ALA A 230 4.28 21.03 -22.02
N ASP A 231 4.68 22.24 -21.63
CA ASP A 231 5.85 22.92 -22.19
C ASP A 231 7.15 22.29 -21.71
N ARG A 232 7.18 21.83 -20.45
CA ARG A 232 8.35 21.15 -19.86
C ARG A 232 7.99 20.28 -18.66
N GLU A 233 8.81 19.26 -18.46
CA GLU A 233 8.95 18.54 -17.19
C GLU A 233 9.88 19.37 -16.29
N LEU A 234 9.45 19.70 -15.08
CA LEU A 234 10.23 20.49 -14.12
C LEU A 234 11.14 19.61 -13.27
N VAL A 235 10.58 18.55 -12.70
CA VAL A 235 11.28 17.65 -11.78
C VAL A 235 10.53 16.33 -11.66
N LYS A 236 11.25 15.22 -11.49
CA LYS A 236 10.63 13.94 -11.14
C LYS A 236 10.46 13.85 -9.64
N CYS A 237 9.34 13.28 -9.20
CA CYS A 237 9.04 13.19 -7.78
C CYS A 237 10.03 12.30 -7.00
N GLY A 238 10.79 11.44 -7.69
CA GLY A 238 11.85 10.62 -7.08
C GLY A 238 13.18 11.36 -6.85
N ASP A 239 13.33 12.57 -7.37
CA ASP A 239 14.60 13.34 -7.31
C ASP A 239 14.63 14.32 -6.11
N PHE A 240 13.65 14.23 -5.21
CA PHE A 240 13.45 15.16 -4.10
C PHE A 240 14.24 14.84 -2.83
#